data_AF-A0A0P7C002-F1
#
_entry.id   AF-A0A0P7C002-F1
#
_cell.length_a   1.000
_cell.length_b   1.000
_cell.length_c   1.000
_cell.angle_alpha   90.00
_cell.angle_beta   90.00
_cell.angle_gamma   90.00
#
_symmetry.space_group_name_H-M   'P 1'
#
loop_
_entity.id
_entity.type
_entity.pdbx_description
1 polymer ?
#
loop_
_entity_poly.entity_id
_entity_poly.type
_entity_poly.pdbx_seq_one_letter_code
_entity_poly.pdbx_strand_id
1 'polypeptide(L)'
;MTSKEILEDLRQSFLREQKALGIHTALGSLLRTFELSHPNFEGFIFRPAETKSLVLTTEGKFGVDDKQQIRVPENILDFPLSYTIHLLFHEFIHIRQRATPNFSASRPLREFEAYFAGLFSPNRPVIPLSEHLREQFLAAIEKYYQQMTEEEKATVQDKYDLAQKRWPESGDPRFLT
;
A
#
# COMPACT_ATOMS: atom_id res chain seq x y z
N MET A 1 17.54 14.73 11.80
CA MET A 1 16.68 13.54 11.94
C MET A 1 16.66 12.83 10.61
N THR A 2 17.06 11.56 10.55
CA THR A 2 17.01 10.73 9.34
C THR A 2 15.57 10.31 9.04
N SER A 3 15.25 9.93 7.80
CA SER A 3 13.90 9.43 7.47
C SER A 3 13.49 8.20 8.28
N LYS A 4 14.46 7.40 8.73
CA LYS A 4 14.22 6.24 9.61
C LYS A 4 13.81 6.68 11.02
N GLU A 5 14.48 7.70 11.57
CA GLU A 5 14.14 8.26 12.88
C GLU A 5 12.74 8.90 12.86
N ILE A 6 12.40 9.65 11.81
CA ILE A 6 11.06 10.24 11.63
C ILE A 6 9.97 9.16 11.63
N LEU A 7 10.18 8.07 10.89
CA LEU A 7 9.22 6.96 10.84
C LEU A 7 9.08 6.25 12.19
N GLU A 8 10.17 6.08 12.94
CA GLU A 8 10.08 5.48 14.27
C GLU A 8 9.36 6.40 15.26
N ASP A 9 9.63 7.70 15.23
CA ASP A 9 8.92 8.67 16.08
C ASP A 9 7.42 8.72 15.78
N LEU A 10 7.05 8.68 14.50
CA LEU A 10 5.65 8.56 14.06
C LEU A 10 5.03 7.26 14.57
N ARG A 11 5.74 6.12 14.44
CA ARG A 11 5.25 4.83 14.94
C ARG A 11 5.00 4.88 16.44
N GLN A 12 5.92 5.42 17.21
CA GLN A 12 5.76 5.60 18.65
C GLN A 12 4.59 6.52 18.98
N SER A 13 4.35 7.56 18.17
CA SER A 13 3.18 8.43 18.31
C SER A 13 1.87 7.66 18.11
N PHE A 14 1.76 6.86 17.05
CA PHE A 14 0.57 6.05 16.80
C PHE A 14 0.37 4.96 17.86
N LEU A 15 1.43 4.35 18.39
CA LEU A 15 1.33 3.40 19.50
C LEU A 15 0.84 4.06 20.80
N ARG A 16 1.32 5.27 21.10
CA ARG A 16 0.81 6.05 22.25
C ARG A 16 -0.66 6.41 22.06
N GLU A 17 -1.04 6.82 20.86
CA GLU A 17 -2.44 7.13 20.52
C GLU A 17 -3.32 5.89 20.58
N GLN A 18 -2.86 4.73 20.10
CA GLN A 18 -3.56 3.46 20.22
C GLN A 18 -3.81 3.12 21.68
N LYS A 19 -2.79 3.28 22.55
CA LYS A 19 -2.92 3.02 23.98
C LYS A 19 -3.90 3.97 24.67
N ALA A 20 -3.96 5.23 24.23
CA ALA A 20 -4.79 6.25 24.86
C ALA A 20 -6.23 6.29 24.33
N LEU A 21 -6.42 6.11 23.02
CA LEU A 21 -7.66 6.40 22.29
C LEU A 21 -8.16 5.21 21.43
N GLY A 22 -7.45 4.09 21.45
CA GLY A 22 -7.80 2.88 20.70
C GLY A 22 -7.27 2.85 19.26
N ILE A 23 -7.24 1.64 18.68
CA ILE A 23 -6.63 1.37 17.37
C ILE A 23 -7.32 2.10 16.22
N HIS A 24 -8.63 2.29 16.26
CA HIS A 24 -9.37 3.02 15.22
C HIS A 24 -8.88 4.46 15.09
N THR A 25 -8.68 5.15 16.22
CA THR A 25 -8.20 6.53 16.26
C THR A 25 -6.77 6.61 15.72
N ALA A 26 -5.89 5.71 16.18
CA ALA A 26 -4.51 5.64 15.74
C ALA A 26 -4.37 5.39 14.23
N LEU A 27 -5.12 4.44 13.68
CA LEU A 27 -5.13 4.21 12.24
C LEU A 27 -5.73 5.38 11.47
N GLY A 28 -6.75 6.06 11.99
CA GLY A 28 -7.28 7.29 11.41
C GLY A 28 -6.23 8.41 11.32
N SER A 29 -5.43 8.58 12.38
CA SER A 29 -4.31 9.54 12.40
C SER A 29 -3.21 9.14 11.43
N LEU A 30 -2.89 7.84 11.31
CA LEU A 30 -1.97 7.33 10.31
C LEU A 30 -2.45 7.66 8.90
N LEU A 31 -3.70 7.34 8.56
CA LEU A 31 -4.26 7.61 7.24
C LEU A 31 -4.19 9.10 6.88
N ARG A 32 -4.53 9.99 7.83
CA ARG A 32 -4.40 11.45 7.63
C ARG A 32 -2.95 11.88 7.42
N THR A 33 -2.03 11.35 8.21
CA THR A 33 -0.59 11.68 8.13
C THR A 33 -0.01 11.36 6.76
N PHE A 34 -0.45 10.27 6.15
CA PHE A 34 0.02 9.81 4.83
C PHE A 34 -0.97 10.11 3.69
N GLU A 35 -1.95 10.98 3.93
CA GLU A 35 -2.94 11.43 2.93
C GLU A 35 -3.69 10.28 2.23
N LEU A 36 -3.86 9.16 2.93
CA LEU A 36 -4.59 7.99 2.46
C LEU A 36 -6.08 8.20 2.69
N SER A 37 -6.77 8.66 1.64
CA SER A 37 -8.21 8.88 1.68
C SER A 37 -8.87 8.49 0.36
N HIS A 38 -10.11 8.02 0.45
CA HIS A 38 -10.96 7.72 -0.69
C HIS A 38 -12.43 7.76 -0.26
N PRO A 39 -13.37 8.34 -1.04
CA PRO A 39 -14.79 8.41 -0.65
C PRO A 39 -15.42 7.04 -0.35
N ASN A 40 -14.98 6.00 -1.06
CA ASN A 40 -15.45 4.62 -0.88
C ASN A 40 -14.79 3.88 0.29
N PHE A 41 -13.77 4.44 0.96
CA PHE A 41 -13.21 3.82 2.15
C PHE A 41 -14.13 4.08 3.35
N GLU A 42 -14.65 3.02 3.96
CA GLU A 42 -15.58 3.09 5.10
C GLU A 42 -14.89 2.80 6.44
N GLY A 43 -13.75 2.11 6.42
CA GLY A 43 -12.97 1.86 7.63
C GLY A 43 -12.26 0.52 7.63
N PHE A 44 -11.85 0.10 8.83
CA PHE A 44 -11.11 -1.12 9.04
C PHE A 44 -11.99 -2.22 9.66
N ILE A 45 -11.83 -3.45 9.16
CA ILE A 45 -12.31 -4.65 9.83
C ILE A 45 -11.12 -5.30 10.53
N PHE A 46 -11.22 -5.52 11.84
CA PHE A 46 -10.15 -6.15 12.58
C PHE A 46 -10.28 -7.68 12.59
N ARG A 47 -9.14 -8.35 12.49
CA ARG A 47 -9.00 -9.79 12.72
C ARG A 47 -7.95 -10.03 13.81
N PRO A 48 -7.90 -11.24 14.41
CA PRO A 48 -6.93 -11.55 15.45
C PRO A 48 -5.49 -11.22 15.04
N ALA A 49 -4.65 -10.92 16.03
CA ALA A 49 -3.25 -10.59 15.84
C ALA A 49 -2.50 -11.65 15.01
N GLU A 50 -1.56 -11.18 14.18
CA GLU A 50 -0.75 -11.99 13.28
C GLU A 50 0.72 -11.95 13.70
N THR A 51 1.43 -13.06 13.59
CA THR A 51 2.83 -13.20 14.06
C THR A 51 3.82 -13.50 12.94
N LYS A 52 3.34 -13.89 11.75
CA LYS A 52 4.22 -14.29 10.64
C LYS A 52 4.41 -13.17 9.62
N SER A 53 3.33 -12.69 9.02
CA SER A 53 3.39 -11.72 7.94
C SER A 53 2.19 -10.78 7.95
N LEU A 54 2.42 -9.48 7.73
CA LEU A 54 1.34 -8.53 7.56
C LEU A 54 0.72 -8.72 6.17
N VAL A 55 -0.57 -9.06 6.15
CA VAL A 55 -1.40 -9.17 4.94
C VAL A 55 -2.61 -8.27 5.13
N LEU A 56 -2.88 -7.37 4.20
CA LEU A 56 -4.11 -6.57 4.22
C LEU A 56 -5.02 -7.07 3.08
N THR A 57 -6.32 -6.85 3.20
CA THR A 57 -7.25 -7.18 2.11
C THR A 57 -8.40 -6.18 2.06
N THR A 58 -8.67 -5.65 0.88
CA THR A 58 -9.85 -4.82 0.61
C THR A 58 -11.08 -5.69 0.37
N GLU A 59 -12.11 -5.48 1.19
CA GLU A 59 -13.41 -6.13 1.15
C GLU A 59 -14.52 -5.13 0.77
N GLY A 60 -15.63 -5.65 0.24
CA GLY A 60 -16.72 -4.84 -0.30
C GLY A 60 -17.00 -5.14 -1.77
N LYS A 61 -18.08 -4.56 -2.30
CA LYS A 61 -18.52 -4.73 -3.68
C LYS A 61 -17.79 -3.76 -4.63
N PHE A 62 -17.84 -4.08 -5.92
CA PHE A 62 -17.43 -3.17 -6.98
C PHE A 62 -18.60 -2.24 -7.27
N GLY A 63 -18.34 -0.93 -7.28
CA GLY A 63 -19.36 0.06 -7.52
C GLY A 63 -18.88 1.46 -7.17
N VAL A 64 -19.38 2.46 -7.90
CA VAL A 64 -19.00 3.87 -7.74
C VAL A 64 -19.37 4.38 -6.35
N ASP A 65 -20.51 3.94 -5.82
CA ASP A 65 -21.02 4.34 -4.50
C ASP A 65 -20.82 3.26 -3.42
N ASP A 66 -20.27 2.10 -3.80
CA ASP A 66 -20.12 0.99 -2.87
C ASP A 66 -18.97 1.25 -1.89
N LYS A 67 -19.33 1.18 -0.60
CA LYS A 67 -18.37 1.28 0.50
C LYS A 67 -17.52 0.01 0.59
N GLN A 68 -16.26 0.22 0.94
CA GLN A 68 -15.23 -0.79 1.02
C GLN A 68 -14.45 -0.63 2.32
N GLN A 69 -14.02 -1.76 2.87
CA GLN A 69 -13.31 -1.81 4.14
C GLN A 69 -11.99 -2.56 3.95
N ILE A 70 -10.97 -2.19 4.70
CA ILE A 70 -9.68 -2.90 4.69
C ILE A 70 -9.63 -3.81 5.92
N ARG A 71 -9.46 -5.12 5.71
CA ARG A 71 -9.25 -6.06 6.79
C ARG A 71 -7.78 -6.05 7.23
N VAL A 72 -7.56 -5.79 8.52
CA VAL A 72 -6.24 -5.66 9.15
C VAL A 72 -6.16 -6.49 10.43
N PRO A 73 -4.98 -7.01 10.83
CA PRO A 73 -4.83 -7.62 12.14
C PRO A 73 -4.83 -6.56 13.26
N GLU A 74 -5.30 -6.92 14.44
CA GLU A 74 -5.36 -6.02 15.62
C GLU A 74 -3.99 -5.44 16.02
N ASN A 75 -2.90 -6.14 15.68
CA ASN A 75 -1.53 -5.73 15.96
C ASN A 75 -0.82 -5.09 14.75
N ILE A 76 -1.55 -4.51 13.79
CA ILE A 76 -0.98 -3.88 12.59
C ILE A 76 0.13 -2.84 12.88
N LEU A 77 0.07 -2.13 14.02
CA LEU A 77 1.07 -1.13 14.41
C LEU A 77 2.33 -1.73 15.07
N ASP A 78 2.34 -3.04 15.36
CA ASP A 78 3.53 -3.75 15.83
C ASP A 78 4.48 -4.08 14.66
N PHE A 79 3.97 -4.07 13.42
CA PHE A 79 4.77 -4.23 12.21
C PHE A 79 5.53 -2.94 11.87
N PRO A 80 6.61 -3.02 11.07
CA PRO A 80 7.35 -1.83 10.63
C PRO A 80 6.43 -0.82 9.96
N LEU A 81 6.43 0.43 10.44
CA LEU A 81 5.50 1.47 9.97
C LEU A 81 5.61 1.68 8.46
N SER A 82 6.82 1.71 7.90
CA SER A 82 7.01 1.82 6.46
C SER A 82 6.28 0.71 5.71
N TYR A 83 6.45 -0.55 6.13
CA TYR A 83 5.77 -1.68 5.51
C TYR A 83 4.25 -1.54 5.56
N THR A 84 3.71 -1.17 6.72
CA THR A 84 2.29 -0.92 6.92
C THR A 84 1.75 0.13 5.95
N ILE A 85 2.47 1.24 5.76
CA ILE A 85 2.05 2.30 4.85
C ILE A 85 2.08 1.83 3.39
N HIS A 86 3.14 1.12 2.96
CA HIS A 86 3.23 0.58 1.61
C HIS A 86 2.09 -0.39 1.28
N LEU A 87 1.70 -1.25 2.24
CA LEU A 87 0.54 -2.14 2.09
C LEU A 87 -0.78 -1.37 2.10
N LEU A 88 -0.94 -0.35 2.94
CA LEU A 88 -2.15 0.48 2.91
C LEU A 88 -2.28 1.21 1.57
N PHE A 89 -1.20 1.75 1.00
CA PHE A 89 -1.23 2.29 -0.37
C PHE A 89 -1.72 1.27 -1.38
N HIS A 90 -1.21 0.03 -1.32
CA HIS A 90 -1.67 -1.07 -2.17
C HIS A 90 -3.19 -1.30 -2.03
N GLU A 91 -3.71 -1.36 -0.81
CA GLU A 91 -5.16 -1.52 -0.59
C GLU A 91 -5.99 -0.32 -1.08
N PHE A 92 -5.50 0.90 -0.92
CA PHE A 92 -6.19 2.08 -1.45
C PHE A 92 -6.24 2.09 -2.98
N ILE A 93 -5.27 1.46 -3.66
CA ILE A 93 -5.34 1.23 -5.11
C ILE A 93 -6.46 0.24 -5.44
N HIS A 94 -6.63 -0.82 -4.65
CA HIS A 94 -7.77 -1.73 -4.82
C HIS A 94 -9.12 -1.03 -4.59
N ILE A 95 -9.21 -0.14 -3.60
CA ILE A 95 -10.42 0.68 -3.41
C ILE A 95 -10.74 1.51 -4.64
N ARG A 96 -9.73 2.22 -5.18
CA ARG A 96 -9.87 3.05 -6.38
C ARG A 96 -10.26 2.24 -7.61
N GLN A 97 -9.62 1.08 -7.81
CA GLN A 97 -9.94 0.13 -8.87
C GLN A 97 -11.42 -0.31 -8.79
N ARG A 98 -11.87 -0.72 -7.60
CA ARG A 98 -13.25 -1.20 -7.38
C ARG A 98 -14.30 -0.10 -7.45
N ALA A 99 -13.93 1.15 -7.16
CA ALA A 99 -14.80 2.32 -7.28
C ALA A 99 -14.88 2.87 -8.71
N THR A 100 -14.01 2.41 -9.61
CA THR A 100 -13.98 2.89 -11.00
C THR A 100 -15.17 2.30 -11.78
N PRO A 101 -16.01 3.12 -12.43
CA PRO A 101 -17.14 2.63 -13.21
C PRO A 101 -16.69 1.68 -14.31
N ASN A 102 -17.40 0.56 -14.49
CA ASN A 102 -17.10 -0.47 -15.50
C ASN A 102 -15.67 -1.01 -15.45
N PHE A 103 -15.02 -0.95 -14.28
CA PHE A 103 -13.65 -1.43 -14.14
C PHE A 103 -13.57 -2.93 -14.37
N SER A 104 -12.94 -3.29 -15.48
CA SER A 104 -12.70 -4.66 -15.91
C SER A 104 -11.22 -4.82 -16.19
N ALA A 105 -10.54 -5.50 -15.29
CA ALA A 105 -9.13 -5.87 -15.40
C ALA A 105 -8.95 -7.25 -14.80
N SER A 106 -8.05 -8.07 -15.34
CA SER A 106 -7.72 -9.36 -14.75
C SER A 106 -7.14 -9.18 -13.33
N ARG A 107 -7.18 -10.25 -12.53
CA ARG A 107 -6.54 -10.22 -11.21
C ARG A 107 -5.03 -9.91 -11.30
N PRO A 108 -4.24 -10.55 -12.19
CA PRO A 108 -2.83 -10.20 -12.35
C PRO A 108 -2.60 -8.71 -12.61
N LEU A 109 -3.34 -8.10 -13.53
CA LEU A 109 -3.20 -6.67 -13.84
C LEU A 109 -3.51 -5.78 -12.63
N ARG A 110 -4.59 -6.07 -11.90
CA ARG A 110 -4.98 -5.30 -10.71
C ARG A 110 -3.93 -5.34 -9.61
N GLU A 111 -3.40 -6.52 -9.34
CA GLU A 111 -2.43 -6.75 -8.28
C GLU A 111 -1.08 -6.12 -8.65
N PHE A 112 -0.64 -6.27 -9.89
CA PHE A 112 0.56 -5.59 -10.40
C PHE A 112 0.47 -4.08 -10.19
N GLU A 113 -0.63 -3.45 -10.61
CA GLU A 113 -0.83 -2.01 -10.45
C GLU A 113 -0.81 -1.58 -8.98
N ALA A 114 -1.41 -2.37 -8.08
CA ALA A 114 -1.43 -2.09 -6.66
C ALA A 114 -0.05 -2.23 -6.00
N TYR A 115 0.70 -3.30 -6.30
CA TYR A 115 2.08 -3.45 -5.81
C TYR A 115 3.03 -2.41 -6.41
N PHE A 116 2.91 -2.11 -7.71
CA PHE A 116 3.70 -1.08 -8.37
C PHE A 116 3.43 0.29 -7.75
N ALA A 117 2.17 0.71 -7.61
CA ALA A 117 1.83 1.96 -6.95
C ALA A 117 2.19 1.93 -5.46
N GLY A 118 2.22 0.77 -4.82
CA GLY A 118 2.79 0.56 -3.48
C GLY A 118 4.24 1.01 -3.39
N LEU A 119 5.03 0.91 -4.47
CA LEU A 119 6.43 1.33 -4.53
C LEU A 119 6.64 2.69 -5.23
N PHE A 120 6.14 2.89 -6.44
CA PHE A 120 6.58 3.95 -7.36
C PHE A 120 5.61 5.12 -7.56
N SER A 121 4.69 5.39 -6.63
CA SER A 121 3.70 6.46 -6.83
C SER A 121 4.38 7.84 -6.96
N PRO A 122 4.18 8.58 -8.07
CA PRO A 122 4.98 9.78 -8.41
C PRO A 122 4.67 11.01 -7.53
N ASN A 123 3.50 11.04 -6.89
CA ASN A 123 3.02 12.21 -6.16
C ASN A 123 3.13 12.06 -4.64
N ARG A 124 4.08 11.24 -4.14
CA ARG A 124 4.26 11.07 -2.70
C ARG A 124 5.72 11.10 -2.30
N PRO A 125 6.02 11.52 -1.06
CA PRO A 125 7.34 11.33 -0.49
C PRO A 125 7.78 9.87 -0.59
N VAL A 126 9.02 9.64 -0.98
CA VAL A 126 9.61 8.29 -0.96
C VAL A 126 9.70 7.83 0.49
N ILE A 127 8.85 6.88 0.86
CA ILE A 127 8.89 6.26 2.19
C ILE A 127 10.01 5.22 2.20
N PRO A 128 10.99 5.34 3.11
CA PRO A 128 12.05 4.34 3.21
C PRO A 128 11.49 2.95 3.50
N LEU A 129 11.87 1.97 2.68
CA LEU A 129 11.56 0.57 2.87
C LEU A 129 12.86 -0.22 2.97
N SER A 130 12.92 -1.21 3.86
CA SER A 130 14.10 -2.08 3.95
C SER A 130 14.27 -2.86 2.65
N GLU A 131 15.51 -3.22 2.32
CA GLU A 131 15.82 -3.99 1.12
C GLU A 131 15.00 -5.28 1.03
N HIS A 132 14.95 -6.04 2.12
CA HIS A 132 14.17 -7.28 2.19
C HIS A 132 12.68 -7.07 1.87
N LEU A 133 12.03 -6.06 2.46
CA LEU A 133 10.61 -5.80 2.22
C LEU A 133 10.38 -5.27 0.80
N ARG A 134 11.30 -4.46 0.29
CA ARG A 134 11.26 -3.98 -1.08
C ARG A 134 11.38 -5.12 -2.09
N GLU A 135 12.27 -6.09 -1.86
CA GLU A 135 12.37 -7.30 -2.66
C GLU A 135 11.08 -8.11 -2.66
N GLN A 136 10.35 -8.17 -1.54
CA GLN A 136 9.03 -8.81 -1.51
C GLN A 136 8.03 -8.13 -2.44
N PHE A 137 7.99 -6.79 -2.47
CA PHE A 137 7.14 -6.04 -3.40
C PHE A 137 7.57 -6.27 -4.86
N LEU A 138 8.87 -6.21 -5.15
CA LEU A 138 9.39 -6.43 -6.51
C LEU A 138 9.10 -7.86 -7.01
N ALA A 139 9.26 -8.86 -6.14
CA ALA A 139 8.90 -10.25 -6.45
C ALA A 139 7.38 -10.40 -6.71
N ALA A 140 6.53 -9.66 -5.99
CA ALA A 140 5.10 -9.65 -6.26
C ALA A 140 4.77 -9.00 -7.62
N ILE A 141 5.42 -7.88 -7.96
CA ILE A 141 5.30 -7.23 -9.27
C ILE A 141 5.68 -8.21 -10.38
N GLU A 142 6.83 -8.86 -10.28
CA GLU A 142 7.28 -9.85 -11.27
C GLU A 142 6.32 -11.03 -11.40
N LYS A 143 5.91 -11.62 -10.26
CA LYS A 143 4.95 -12.72 -10.23
C LYS A 143 3.68 -12.40 -11.00
N TYR A 144 3.07 -11.24 -10.75
CA TYR A 144 1.82 -10.87 -11.39
C TYR A 144 2.02 -10.47 -12.86
N TYR A 145 3.13 -9.82 -13.20
CA TYR A 145 3.49 -9.55 -14.59
C TYR A 145 3.61 -10.83 -15.42
N GLN A 146 4.24 -11.88 -14.88
CA GLN A 146 4.39 -13.17 -15.56
C GLN A 146 3.05 -13.90 -15.79
N GLN A 147 2.01 -13.59 -15.00
CA GLN A 147 0.67 -14.18 -15.12
C GLN A 147 -0.26 -13.43 -16.07
N MET A 148 0.16 -12.28 -16.58
CA MET A 148 -0.61 -11.49 -17.55
C MET A 148 -0.53 -12.07 -18.97
N THR A 149 -1.56 -11.76 -19.76
CA THR A 149 -1.50 -11.92 -21.22
C THR A 149 -0.51 -10.94 -21.85
N GLU A 150 -0.04 -11.22 -23.06
CA GLU A 150 0.88 -10.31 -23.77
C GLU A 150 0.25 -8.93 -24.05
N GLU A 151 -1.07 -8.88 -24.28
CA GLU A 151 -1.82 -7.64 -24.44
C GLU A 151 -1.78 -6.79 -23.16
N GLU A 152 -2.01 -7.41 -22.00
CA GLU A 152 -1.94 -6.72 -20.71
C GLU A 152 -0.50 -6.28 -20.38
N LYS A 153 0.50 -7.13 -20.64
CA LYS A 153 1.91 -6.79 -20.45
C LYS A 153 2.30 -5.55 -21.24
N ALA A 154 1.86 -5.45 -22.50
CA ALA A 154 2.12 -4.28 -23.33
C ALA A 154 1.59 -2.98 -22.71
N THR A 155 0.50 -3.03 -21.93
CA THR A 155 -0.05 -1.84 -21.24
C THR A 155 0.75 -1.39 -20.02
N VAL A 156 1.58 -2.27 -19.43
CA VAL A 156 2.33 -1.99 -18.19
C VAL A 156 3.85 -2.20 -18.32
N GLN A 157 4.36 -2.44 -19.53
CA GLN A 157 5.78 -2.72 -19.78
C GLN A 157 6.70 -1.63 -19.22
N ASP A 158 6.38 -0.34 -19.41
CA ASP A 158 7.20 0.76 -18.89
C ASP A 158 7.31 0.76 -17.36
N LYS A 159 6.21 0.39 -16.68
CA LYS A 159 6.17 0.23 -15.22
C LYS A 159 7.00 -0.97 -14.78
N TYR A 160 6.90 -2.08 -15.51
CA TYR A 160 7.69 -3.27 -15.23
C TYR A 160 9.18 -2.99 -15.41
N ASP A 161 9.58 -2.36 -16.51
CA ASP A 161 10.97 -1.97 -16.77
C ASP A 161 11.51 -1.03 -15.70
N LEU A 162 10.69 -0.10 -15.21
CA LEU A 162 11.06 0.76 -14.09
C LEU A 162 11.29 -0.04 -12.81
N ALA A 163 10.42 -1.01 -12.51
CA ALA A 163 10.59 -1.90 -11.36
C ALA A 163 11.88 -2.75 -11.46
N GLN A 164 12.30 -3.11 -12.67
CA GLN A 164 13.54 -3.86 -12.92
C GLN A 164 14.80 -3.00 -12.83
N LYS A 165 14.72 -1.69 -13.08
CA LYS A 165 15.89 -0.78 -13.16
C LYS A 165 16.58 -0.45 -11.83
N ARG A 166 16.35 -1.26 -10.79
CA ARG A 166 16.78 -1.07 -9.40
C ARG A 166 16.13 0.17 -8.80
N TRP A 167 15.62 0.02 -7.58
CA TRP A 167 15.05 1.12 -6.81
C TRP A 167 16.08 2.24 -6.68
N PRO A 168 15.71 3.50 -6.91
CA PRO A 168 16.64 4.57 -6.68
C PRO A 168 17.06 4.54 -5.21
N GLU A 169 18.35 4.31 -4.97
CA GLU A 169 18.96 4.68 -3.69
C GLU A 169 18.50 6.12 -3.41
N SER A 170 17.95 6.35 -2.22
CA SER A 170 17.33 7.61 -1.81
C SER A 170 17.96 8.83 -2.51
N GLY A 171 17.25 9.44 -3.46
CA GLY A 171 17.78 10.59 -4.22
C GLY A 171 17.53 10.64 -5.73
N ASP A 172 16.75 9.75 -6.37
CA ASP A 172 16.39 9.95 -7.80
C ASP A 172 15.34 11.07 -7.94
N PRO A 173 15.70 12.19 -8.59
CA PRO A 173 14.85 13.37 -8.69
C PRO A 173 13.60 13.15 -9.56
N ARG A 174 13.48 12.03 -10.28
CA ARG A 174 12.28 11.70 -11.09
C ARG A 174 11.05 11.31 -10.28
N PHE A 175 11.18 11.22 -8.96
CA PHE A 175 10.09 10.98 -8.01
C PHE A 175 9.84 12.18 -7.08
N LEU A 176 10.35 13.36 -7.45
CA LEU A 176 10.18 14.62 -6.73
C LEU A 176 9.49 15.72 -7.57
N THR A 177 8.75 15.35 -8.61
CA THR A 177 8.03 16.30 -9.49
C THR A 177 6.58 15.92 -9.68
#